data_AF-A0A9P9IMB1-F1
#
_entry.id   AF-A0A9P9IMB1-F1
#
_cell.length_a   1.000
_cell.length_b   1.000
_cell.length_c   1.000
_cell.angle_alpha   90.00
_cell.angle_beta   90.00
_cell.angle_gamma   90.00
#
_symmetry.space_group_name_H-M   'P 1'
#
loop_
_entity.id
_entity.type
_entity.pdbx_description
1 polymer ?
#
loop_
_entity_poly.entity_id
_entity_poly.type
_entity_poly.pdbx_seq_one_letter_code
_entity_poly.pdbx_strand_id
1 'polypeptide(L)'
;ESKNSSQHNQSRKAHRNGIKKPKTSRYPSLNGTDPKFRRNHRHALHGNMKALVRSKFRDRRRRLRHMTYKMLTHLTEGAKGGQA
;
A
#
# COMPACT_ATOMS: atom_id res chain seq x y z
N GLU A 1 -37.24 -39.03 -30.03
CA GLU A 1 -36.73 -37.67 -29.80
C GLU A 1 -36.41 -37.48 -28.32
N SER A 2 -35.14 -37.20 -27.98
CA SER A 2 -34.68 -36.98 -26.60
C SER A 2 -34.46 -35.48 -26.33
N LYS A 3 -34.32 -35.10 -25.06
CA LYS A 3 -34.10 -33.69 -24.71
C LYS A 3 -32.71 -33.24 -25.18
N ASN A 4 -32.68 -32.17 -25.95
CA ASN A 4 -31.51 -31.60 -26.63
C ASN A 4 -30.67 -30.64 -25.76
N SER A 5 -31.26 -29.98 -24.75
CA SER A 5 -30.53 -29.11 -23.81
C SER A 5 -31.25 -28.91 -22.46
N SER A 6 -30.51 -28.66 -21.37
CA SER A 6 -31.06 -28.36 -20.05
C SER A 6 -30.05 -27.63 -19.14
N GLN A 7 -30.52 -26.56 -18.47
CA GLN A 7 -29.77 -25.85 -17.41
C GLN A 7 -30.27 -26.14 -15.99
N HIS A 8 -31.18 -27.13 -15.83
CA HIS A 8 -31.96 -27.36 -14.60
C HIS A 8 -31.14 -27.51 -13.30
N ASN A 9 -29.89 -28.00 -13.39
CA ASN A 9 -29.01 -28.21 -12.25
C ASN A 9 -27.78 -27.30 -12.23
N GLN A 10 -27.62 -26.39 -13.20
CA GLN A 10 -26.38 -25.62 -13.31
C GLN A 10 -26.22 -24.63 -12.15
N SER A 11 -27.30 -23.90 -11.84
CA SER A 11 -27.30 -22.94 -10.72
C SER A 11 -27.03 -23.61 -9.38
N ARG A 12 -27.70 -24.74 -9.09
CA ARG A 12 -27.51 -25.50 -7.85
C ARG A 12 -26.07 -26.02 -7.70
N LYS A 13 -25.44 -26.48 -8.78
CA LYS A 13 -24.02 -26.87 -8.77
C LYS A 13 -23.09 -25.67 -8.54
N ALA A 14 -23.32 -24.56 -9.22
CA ALA A 14 -22.52 -23.35 -9.07
C ALA A 14 -22.59 -22.79 -7.64
N HIS A 15 -23.77 -22.86 -7.01
CA HIS A 15 -24.02 -22.33 -5.67
C HIS A 15 -23.56 -23.29 -4.56
N ARG A 16 -23.43 -24.60 -4.83
CA ARG A 16 -22.90 -25.57 -3.86
C ARG A 16 -21.52 -25.18 -3.33
N ASN A 17 -20.65 -24.67 -4.19
CA ASN A 17 -19.32 -24.16 -3.81
C ASN A 17 -19.31 -22.63 -3.57
N GLY A 18 -20.42 -21.97 -3.88
CA GLY A 18 -20.58 -20.52 -3.86
C GLY A 18 -19.86 -19.81 -5.02
N ILE A 19 -20.58 -18.91 -5.70
CA ILE A 19 -19.99 -18.04 -6.72
C ILE A 19 -19.22 -16.93 -6.01
N LYS A 20 -17.89 -17.06 -5.92
CA LYS A 20 -17.03 -16.07 -5.26
C LYS A 20 -16.66 -14.95 -6.25
N LYS A 21 -16.66 -13.72 -5.76
CA LYS A 21 -16.14 -12.56 -6.50
C LYS A 21 -14.61 -12.70 -6.67
N PRO A 22 -14.02 -12.15 -7.76
CA PRO A 22 -12.58 -12.10 -7.90
C PRO A 22 -11.96 -11.31 -6.74
N LYS A 23 -10.79 -11.75 -6.27
CA LYS A 23 -10.06 -11.06 -5.21
C LYS A 23 -9.50 -9.74 -5.74
N THR A 24 -9.77 -8.64 -5.04
CA THR A 24 -9.16 -7.34 -5.32
C THR A 24 -7.90 -7.17 -4.48
N SER A 25 -6.82 -6.68 -5.09
CA SER A 25 -5.60 -6.27 -4.39
C SER A 25 -5.51 -4.75 -4.34
N ARG A 26 -4.81 -4.21 -3.34
CA ARG A 26 -4.56 -2.76 -3.26
C ARG A 26 -3.78 -2.22 -4.46
N TYR A 27 -2.91 -3.05 -5.05
CA TYR A 27 -2.08 -2.70 -6.20
C TYR A 27 -2.27 -3.76 -7.31
N PRO A 28 -3.01 -3.46 -8.39
CA PRO A 28 -3.16 -4.36 -9.53
C PRO A 28 -1.92 -4.33 -10.44
N SER A 29 -1.82 -5.30 -11.35
CA SER A 29 -0.73 -5.34 -12.34
C SER A 29 -0.88 -4.25 -13.40
N LEU A 30 0.23 -3.70 -13.89
CA LEU A 30 0.26 -2.77 -15.03
C LEU A 30 0.40 -3.51 -16.37
N ASN A 31 -0.14 -4.72 -16.49
CA ASN A 31 -0.09 -5.48 -17.75
C ASN A 31 -1.16 -4.93 -18.71
N GLY A 32 -0.81 -4.76 -19.99
CA GLY A 32 -1.68 -4.16 -20.99
C GLY A 32 -1.71 -2.62 -21.02
N THR A 33 -1.01 -1.93 -20.11
CA THR A 33 -0.84 -0.47 -20.19
C THR A 33 0.14 -0.09 -21.30
N ASP A 34 -0.02 1.11 -21.87
CA ASP A 34 0.83 1.63 -22.95
C ASP A 34 2.35 1.41 -22.68
N PRO A 35 3.07 0.75 -23.61
CA PRO A 35 4.51 0.56 -23.51
C PRO A 35 5.31 1.86 -23.34
N LYS A 36 4.89 2.98 -23.94
CA LYS A 36 5.60 4.27 -23.80
C LYS A 36 5.49 4.80 -22.38
N PHE A 37 4.28 4.80 -21.81
CA PHE A 37 4.06 5.10 -20.39
C PHE A 37 4.91 4.20 -19.47
N ARG A 38 4.89 2.87 -19.70
CA ARG A 38 5.66 1.91 -18.89
C ARG A 38 7.17 2.17 -18.93
N ARG A 39 7.73 2.49 -20.10
CA ARG A 39 9.15 2.83 -20.25
C ARG A 39 9.49 4.05 -19.41
N ASN A 40 8.74 5.14 -19.58
CA ASN A 40 8.96 6.36 -18.80
C ASN A 40 8.81 6.14 -17.29
N HIS A 41 7.75 5.44 -16.86
CA HIS A 41 7.51 5.15 -15.45
C HIS A 41 8.67 4.37 -14.81
N ARG A 42 9.26 3.39 -15.52
CA ARG A 42 10.46 2.69 -15.05
C ARG A 42 11.65 3.63 -14.87
N HIS A 43 11.90 4.53 -15.82
CA HIS A 43 13.00 5.50 -15.73
C HIS A 43 12.80 6.49 -14.58
N ALA A 44 11.57 6.99 -14.38
CA ALA A 44 11.24 7.91 -13.30
C ALA A 44 11.44 7.27 -11.91
N LEU A 45 10.96 6.04 -11.71
CA LEU A 45 11.15 5.31 -10.45
C LEU A 45 12.63 5.05 -10.17
N HIS A 46 13.40 4.66 -11.19
CA HIS A 46 14.85 4.45 -11.05
C HIS A 46 15.60 5.73 -10.69
N GLY A 47 15.25 6.85 -11.34
CA GLY A 47 15.83 8.16 -11.05
C GLY A 47 15.52 8.62 -9.63
N ASN A 48 14.28 8.47 -9.18
CA ASN A 48 13.87 8.78 -7.81
C ASN A 48 14.65 7.97 -6.79
N MET A 49 14.79 6.65 -6.97
CA MET A 49 15.55 5.80 -6.05
C MET A 49 17.01 6.27 -5.91
N LYS A 50 17.68 6.60 -7.03
CA LYS A 50 19.05 7.15 -7.01
C LYS A 50 19.13 8.48 -6.26
N ALA A 51 18.18 9.39 -6.51
CA ALA A 51 18.13 10.68 -5.84
C ALA A 51 17.92 10.51 -4.33
N LEU A 52 17.08 9.55 -3.91
CA LEU A 52 16.82 9.27 -2.49
C LEU A 52 18.05 8.73 -1.78
N VAL A 53 18.74 7.74 -2.37
CA VAL A 53 19.99 7.19 -1.82
C VAL A 53 21.06 8.29 -1.68
N ARG A 54 21.15 9.17 -2.67
CA ARG A 54 22.08 10.32 -2.63
C ARG A 54 21.64 11.38 -1.61
N SER A 55 20.34 11.55 -1.38
CA SER A 55 19.81 12.48 -0.38
C SER A 55 19.97 11.92 1.05
N LYS A 56 21.18 12.01 1.63
CA LYS A 56 21.43 11.66 3.04
C LYS A 56 20.64 12.51 4.06
N PHE A 57 19.89 13.51 3.60
CA PHE A 57 19.29 14.59 4.40
C PHE A 57 17.76 14.60 4.47
N ARG A 58 17.08 13.59 3.93
CA ARG A 58 15.61 13.60 3.87
C ARG A 58 14.91 13.45 5.22
N ASP A 59 15.67 13.20 6.29
CA ASP A 59 15.12 12.98 7.62
C ASP A 59 15.09 14.22 8.51
N ARG A 60 15.17 15.43 7.93
CA ARG A 60 15.02 16.69 8.69
C ARG A 60 13.68 16.71 9.45
N ARG A 61 12.60 16.22 8.85
CA ARG A 61 11.27 16.16 9.49
C ARG A 61 11.20 15.14 10.64
N ARG A 62 11.90 14.00 10.56
CA ARG A 62 11.94 13.00 11.65
C ARG A 62 12.88 13.45 12.76
N ARG A 63 14.00 14.09 12.44
CA ARG A 63 14.89 14.73 13.42
C ARG A 63 14.18 15.88 14.14
N LEU A 64 13.49 16.76 13.41
CA LEU A 64 12.69 17.85 14.01
C LEU A 64 11.59 17.29 14.91
N ARG A 65 10.81 16.30 14.45
CA ARG A 65 9.79 15.65 15.30
C ARG A 65 10.40 14.98 16.52
N HIS A 66 11.48 14.23 16.36
CA HIS A 66 12.17 13.58 17.48
C HIS A 66 12.69 14.61 18.47
N MET A 67 13.25 15.71 17.98
CA MET A 67 13.73 16.83 18.80
C MET A 67 12.58 17.52 19.53
N THR A 68 11.44 17.79 18.89
CA THR A 68 10.26 18.36 19.57
C THR A 68 9.69 17.42 20.63
N TYR A 69 9.58 16.11 20.36
CA TYR A 69 9.13 15.14 21.36
C TYR A 69 10.12 15.01 22.53
N LYS A 70 11.43 15.14 22.28
CA LYS A 70 12.47 15.14 23.31
C LYS A 70 12.44 16.41 24.17
N MET A 71 12.22 17.58 23.57
CA MET A 71 12.06 18.83 24.33
C MET A 71 10.80 18.83 25.20
N LEU A 72 9.68 18.32 24.67
CA LEU A 72 8.44 18.20 25.43
C LEU A 72 8.59 17.27 26.63
N THR A 73 9.33 16.16 26.51
CA THR A 73 9.53 15.20 27.60
C THR A 73 10.41 15.77 28.72
N HIS A 74 11.53 16.43 28.40
CA HIS A 74 12.39 17.05 29.42
C HIS A 74 11.69 18.18 30.21
N LEU A 75 10.77 18.92 29.58
CA LEU A 75 9.96 19.94 30.27
C LEU A 75 8.95 19.31 31.25
N THR A 76 8.48 18.10 30.98
CA THR A 76 7.50 17.40 31.84
C THR A 76 8.14 16.70 33.04
N GLU A 77 9.40 16.28 32.95
CA GLU A 77 10.11 15.63 34.06
C GLU A 77 10.62 16.64 35.10
N GLY A 78 10.98 17.86 34.69
CA GLY A 78 11.31 18.96 35.61
C GLY A 78 10.12 19.45 36.45
N ALA A 79 8.89 19.25 35.98
CA ALA A 79 7.67 19.61 36.72
C ALA A 79 7.26 18.54 37.77
N LYS A 80 7.86 17.34 37.74
CA LYS A 80 7.58 16.26 38.72
C LYS A 80 8.64 16.12 39.81
N GLY A 81 9.74 16.88 39.74
CA GLY A 81 10.83 16.86 40.73
C GLY A 81 10.69 17.88 41.88
N GLY A 82 9.58 18.60 41.96
CA GLY A 82 9.31 19.62 42.99
C GLY A 82 8.25 19.19 44.00
N GLN A 83 8.36 17.98 44.55
CA GLN A 83 7.68 17.57 45.78
C GLN A 83 8.61 16.62 46.54
N ALA A 84 9.47 17.19 47.37
CA ALA A 84 10.04 16.59 48.57
C ALA A 84 10.38 17.74 49.51
#